data_AF-A0A388MFQ2-F1
#
_entry.id   AF-A0A388MFQ2-F1
#
_cell.length_a   1.000
_cell.length_b   1.000
_cell.length_c   1.000
_cell.angle_alpha   90.00
_cell.angle_beta   90.00
_cell.angle_gamma   90.00
#
_symmetry.space_group_name_H-M   'P 1'
#
loop_
_entity.id
_entity.type
_entity.pdbx_description
1 polymer ?
#
loop_
_entity_poly.entity_id
_entity_poly.type
_entity_poly.pdbx_seq_one_letter_code
_entity_poly.pdbx_strand_id
1 'polypeptide(L)'
;MADIKEVVHEVVDDKEVVIQETTAEHGTEQDRDMDFWEGVEDERTRVYYVFVDDSLALRIVAGLGYDLEALLGETILFVKKLSDVVPDECQSPAADVVGHVLRFLIFAIADEHSERLNPNVWYSTRLEEPLASRNYLQGSVHTSEPRDGLKPSK
;
A
#
# COMPACT_ATOMS: atom_id res chain seq x y z
N MET A 1 4.65 -14.45 20.11
CA MET A 1 4.18 -13.06 20.27
C MET A 1 3.93 -12.58 18.87
N ALA A 2 2.71 -12.12 18.56
CA ALA A 2 2.26 -11.99 17.17
C ALA A 2 3.19 -11.08 16.38
N ASP A 3 3.66 -11.58 15.23
CA ASP A 3 4.52 -10.91 14.25
C ASP A 3 3.75 -9.82 13.48
N ILE A 4 2.90 -9.05 14.17
CA ILE A 4 1.95 -8.10 13.60
C ILE A 4 2.28 -6.71 14.12
N LYS A 5 2.41 -5.74 13.20
CA LYS A 5 2.67 -4.33 13.51
C LYS A 5 1.58 -3.47 12.87
N GLU A 6 0.91 -2.65 13.65
CA GLU A 6 0.05 -1.60 13.10
C GLU A 6 0.91 -0.51 12.45
N VAL A 7 0.55 -0.14 11.22
CA VAL A 7 1.30 0.83 10.40
C VAL A 7 0.48 2.07 10.11
N VAL A 8 -0.84 1.94 10.01
CA VAL A 8 -1.78 3.04 9.77
C VAL A 8 -3.03 2.81 10.61
N HIS A 9 -3.54 3.88 11.21
CA HIS A 9 -4.85 3.95 11.85
C HIS A 9 -5.49 5.30 11.50
N GLU A 10 -6.52 5.28 10.64
CA GLU A 10 -7.16 6.47 10.10
C GLU A 10 -8.68 6.30 9.98
N VAL A 11 -9.39 7.40 9.78
CA VAL A 11 -10.84 7.40 9.50
C VAL A 11 -11.09 7.87 8.07
N VAL A 12 -11.82 7.08 7.29
CA VAL A 12 -12.20 7.40 5.90
C VAL A 12 -13.71 7.26 5.75
N ASP A 13 -14.40 8.37 5.47
CA ASP A 13 -15.86 8.38 5.24
C ASP A 13 -16.64 7.70 6.37
N ASP A 14 -16.34 8.13 7.61
CA ASP A 14 -16.88 7.61 8.87
C ASP A 14 -16.55 6.13 9.16
N LYS A 15 -15.67 5.49 8.38
CA LYS A 15 -15.17 4.14 8.64
C LYS A 15 -13.79 4.16 9.25
N GLU A 16 -13.59 3.33 10.27
CA GLU A 16 -12.27 3.11 10.83
C GLU A 16 -11.46 2.21 9.91
N VAL A 17 -10.24 2.63 9.59
CA VAL A 17 -9.30 1.90 8.73
C VAL A 17 -8.03 1.63 9.50
N VAL A 18 -7.67 0.36 9.63
CA VAL A 18 -6.43 -0.09 10.26
C VAL A 18 -5.63 -0.93 9.27
N ILE A 19 -4.35 -0.62 9.10
CA ILE A 19 -3.43 -1.40 8.25
C ILE A 19 -2.37 -2.03 9.15
N GLN A 20 -2.26 -3.35 9.08
CA GLN A 20 -1.32 -4.14 9.86
C GLN A 20 -0.34 -4.87 8.95
N GLU A 21 0.96 -4.72 9.19
CA GLU A 21 2.03 -5.51 8.58
C GLU A 21 2.20 -6.84 9.32
N THR A 22 2.39 -7.93 8.59
CA THR A 22 2.75 -9.23 9.16
C THR A 22 4.21 -9.57 8.83
N THR A 23 5.10 -9.36 9.79
CA THR A 23 6.54 -9.59 9.65
C THR A 23 6.91 -11.07 9.46
N ALA A 24 6.05 -12.00 9.91
CA ALA A 24 6.20 -13.43 9.65
C ALA A 24 6.05 -13.80 8.17
N GLU A 25 5.36 -12.97 7.38
CA GLU A 25 5.13 -13.19 5.94
C GLU A 25 6.13 -12.41 5.07
N HIS A 26 7.18 -11.83 5.66
CA HIS A 26 8.20 -11.15 4.88
C HIS A 26 8.94 -12.14 3.97
N GLY A 27 9.07 -11.75 2.69
CA GLY A 27 9.75 -12.58 1.69
C GLY A 27 8.94 -13.76 1.17
N THR A 28 7.75 -14.06 1.71
CA THR A 28 6.98 -15.26 1.28
C THR A 28 6.37 -15.13 -0.11
N GLU A 29 6.42 -13.93 -0.70
CA GLU A 29 5.82 -13.60 -1.99
C GLU A 29 6.88 -13.11 -3.00
N GLN A 30 8.16 -13.45 -2.81
CA GLN A 30 9.26 -13.06 -3.71
C GLN A 30 9.09 -13.62 -5.14
N ASP A 31 8.49 -14.80 -5.31
CA ASP A 31 8.26 -15.40 -6.63
C ASP A 31 7.12 -14.74 -7.43
N ARG A 32 6.44 -13.75 -6.85
CA ARG A 32 5.36 -13.04 -7.54
C ARG A 32 5.98 -12.21 -8.66
N ASP A 33 5.30 -12.18 -9.80
CA ASP A 33 5.74 -11.42 -10.98
C ASP A 33 5.64 -9.91 -10.73
N MET A 34 6.62 -9.38 -10.02
CA MET A 34 6.82 -7.98 -9.71
C MET A 34 7.65 -7.40 -10.86
N ASP A 35 7.01 -6.92 -11.93
CA ASP A 35 7.70 -6.31 -13.08
C ASP A 35 8.35 -4.97 -12.67
N PHE A 36 9.40 -5.03 -11.85
CA PHE A 36 10.18 -3.88 -11.43
C PHE A 36 10.95 -3.29 -12.62
N TRP A 37 11.26 -2.00 -12.53
CA TRP A 37 12.14 -1.33 -13.49
C TRP A 37 13.56 -1.91 -13.47
N GLU A 38 14.26 -1.83 -14.61
CA GLU A 38 15.51 -2.57 -14.86
C GLU A 38 16.69 -2.27 -13.91
N GLY A 39 16.66 -1.19 -13.14
CA GLY A 39 17.73 -0.87 -12.19
C GLY A 39 17.32 -1.03 -10.72
N VAL A 40 16.26 -1.81 -10.46
CA VAL A 40 16.12 -2.48 -9.16
C VAL A 40 17.19 -3.57 -9.05
N GLU A 41 17.98 -3.50 -7.98
CA GLU A 41 19.09 -4.41 -7.68
C GLU A 41 18.80 -5.32 -6.47
N ASP A 42 17.95 -4.86 -5.54
CA ASP A 42 17.44 -5.66 -4.39
C ASP A 42 15.92 -5.51 -4.32
N GLU A 43 15.23 -6.61 -4.06
CA GLU A 43 13.78 -6.62 -3.90
C GLU A 43 13.36 -7.27 -2.58
N ARG A 44 12.32 -6.71 -1.98
CA ARG A 44 11.74 -7.25 -0.74
C ARG A 44 10.24 -7.25 -0.82
N THR A 45 9.63 -8.27 -0.24
CA THR A 45 8.18 -8.37 -0.16
C THR A 45 7.70 -8.26 1.28
N ARG A 46 6.65 -7.48 1.47
CA ARG A 46 5.93 -7.33 2.74
C ARG A 46 4.45 -7.62 2.53
N VAL A 47 3.79 -8.10 3.58
CA VAL A 47 2.36 -8.41 3.55
C VAL A 47 1.63 -7.56 4.57
N TYR A 48 0.54 -6.95 4.13
CA TYR A 48 -0.34 -6.14 4.95
C TYR A 48 -1.76 -6.67 4.90
N TYR A 49 -2.44 -6.59 6.03
CA TYR A 49 -3.86 -6.83 6.18
C TYR A 49 -4.56 -5.52 6.56
N VAL A 50 -5.68 -5.27 5.88
CA VAL A 50 -6.47 -4.05 6.08
C VAL A 50 -7.78 -4.43 6.73
N PHE A 51 -8.08 -3.76 7.83
CA PHE A 51 -9.35 -3.86 8.53
C PHE A 51 -10.15 -2.58 8.30
N VAL A 52 -11.42 -2.73 7.99
CA VAL A 52 -12.40 -1.64 7.86
C VAL A 52 -13.53 -1.93 8.82
N ASP A 53 -13.77 -1.07 9.80
CA ASP A 53 -14.72 -1.29 10.90
C ASP A 53 -14.57 -2.70 11.51
N ASP A 54 -13.35 -3.04 11.96
CA ASP A 54 -12.93 -4.34 12.49
C ASP A 54 -13.05 -5.54 11.53
N SER A 55 -13.50 -5.35 10.29
CA SER A 55 -13.67 -6.41 9.31
C SER A 55 -12.46 -6.52 8.41
N LEU A 56 -11.88 -7.72 8.31
CA LEU A 56 -10.76 -7.99 7.40
C LEU A 56 -11.21 -7.76 5.94
N ALA A 57 -10.72 -6.69 5.35
CA ALA A 57 -11.20 -6.15 4.07
C ALA A 57 -10.28 -6.51 2.90
N LEU A 58 -8.97 -6.32 3.08
CA LEU A 58 -7.98 -6.48 2.01
C LEU A 58 -6.74 -7.24 2.52
N ARG A 59 -6.10 -7.96 1.61
CA ARG A 59 -4.68 -8.36 1.72
C ARG A 59 -3.88 -7.59 0.68
N ILE A 60 -2.77 -7.00 1.09
CA ILE A 60 -1.88 -6.27 0.21
C ILE A 60 -0.50 -6.91 0.29
N VAL A 61 0.06 -7.28 -0.85
CA VAL A 61 1.48 -7.65 -0.96
C VAL A 61 2.20 -6.46 -1.59
N ALA A 62 3.17 -5.90 -0.87
CA ALA A 62 4.01 -4.84 -1.40
C ALA A 62 5.37 -5.43 -1.81
N GLY A 63 5.72 -5.27 -3.07
CA GLY A 63 7.09 -5.39 -3.55
C GLY A 63 7.80 -4.04 -3.40
N LEU A 64 8.97 -4.05 -2.76
CA LEU A 64 9.83 -2.90 -2.56
C LEU A 64 11.12 -3.11 -3.36
N GLY A 65 11.31 -2.29 -4.39
CA GLY A 65 12.48 -2.33 -5.26
C GLY A 65 13.49 -1.25 -4.88
N TYR A 66 14.72 -1.67 -4.63
CA TYR A 66 15.83 -0.79 -4.24
C TYR A 66 16.86 -0.72 -5.36
N ASP A 67 17.42 0.47 -5.59
CA ASP A 67 18.50 0.68 -6.54
C ASP A 67 19.88 0.24 -5.98
N LEU A 68 20.94 0.43 -6.78
CA LEU A 68 22.32 0.09 -6.41
C LEU A 68 22.82 0.86 -5.17
N GLU A 69 22.27 2.05 -4.89
CA GLU A 69 22.59 2.84 -3.70
C GLU A 69 21.73 2.42 -2.49
N ALA A 70 20.93 1.36 -2.66
CA ALA A 70 19.98 0.84 -1.70
C ALA A 70 18.92 1.87 -1.29
N LEU A 71 18.56 2.78 -2.21
CA LEU A 71 17.43 3.70 -2.08
C LEU A 71 16.17 3.03 -2.63
N LEU A 72 15.04 3.24 -1.95
CA LEU A 72 13.74 2.77 -2.42
C LEU A 72 13.35 3.53 -3.69
N GLY A 73 13.36 2.83 -4.83
CA GLY A 73 13.09 3.38 -6.16
C GLY A 73 11.71 3.04 -6.71
N GLU A 74 11.17 1.88 -6.35
CA GLU A 74 9.85 1.46 -6.81
C GLU A 74 9.07 0.68 -5.74
N THR A 75 7.76 0.88 -5.70
CA THR A 75 6.84 0.10 -4.87
C THR A 75 5.68 -0.43 -5.70
N ILE A 76 5.49 -1.75 -5.74
CA ILE A 76 4.39 -2.38 -6.46
C ILE A 76 3.44 -3.01 -5.45
N LEU A 77 2.17 -2.60 -5.45
CA LEU A 77 1.16 -3.13 -4.53
C LEU A 77 0.21 -4.08 -5.25
N PHE A 78 0.16 -5.33 -4.83
CA PHE A 78 -0.85 -6.30 -5.25
C PHE A 78 -1.96 -6.35 -4.23
N VAL A 79 -3.18 -6.00 -4.63
CA VAL A 79 -4.31 -5.83 -3.72
C VAL A 79 -5.35 -6.89 -4.02
N LYS A 80 -5.68 -7.67 -2.99
CA LYS A 80 -6.73 -8.67 -3.02
C LYS A 80 -7.85 -8.27 -2.07
N LYS A 81 -9.08 -8.24 -2.59
CA LYS A 81 -10.29 -8.11 -1.77
C LYS A 81 -10.54 -9.41 -1.00
N LEU A 82 -10.88 -9.28 0.28
CA LEU A 82 -11.20 -10.40 1.16
C LEU A 82 -12.65 -10.40 1.65
N SER A 83 -13.31 -9.24 1.70
CA SER A 83 -14.71 -9.14 2.15
C SER A 83 -15.46 -7.96 1.52
N ASP A 84 -16.79 -8.03 1.58
CA ASP A 84 -17.70 -7.05 0.96
C ASP A 84 -17.86 -5.74 1.72
N VAL A 85 -17.12 -5.55 2.82
CA VAL A 85 -17.09 -4.26 3.55
C VAL A 85 -16.53 -3.13 2.68
N VAL A 86 -15.68 -3.48 1.70
CA VAL A 86 -15.21 -2.59 0.64
C VAL A 86 -15.93 -2.88 -0.68
N PRO A 87 -16.37 -1.85 -1.40
CA PRO A 87 -17.07 -2.03 -2.67
C PRO A 87 -16.11 -2.45 -3.79
N ASP A 88 -16.61 -3.28 -4.71
CA ASP A 88 -15.88 -3.75 -5.89
C ASP A 88 -15.41 -2.60 -6.78
N GLU A 89 -16.24 -1.57 -6.93
CA GLU A 89 -15.96 -0.40 -7.76
C GLU A 89 -15.96 0.88 -6.91
N CYS A 90 -15.22 1.90 -7.38
CA CYS A 90 -15.35 3.24 -6.85
C CYS A 90 -16.70 3.83 -7.27
N GLN A 91 -17.68 3.82 -6.37
CA GLN A 91 -19.00 4.40 -6.62
C GLN A 91 -18.98 5.89 -6.30
N SER A 92 -18.64 6.74 -7.27
CA SER A 92 -18.84 8.19 -7.13
C SER A 92 -20.33 8.46 -6.84
N PRO A 93 -20.70 9.27 -5.82
CA PRO A 93 -19.86 10.22 -5.08
C PRO A 93 -19.26 9.72 -3.75
N ALA A 94 -19.40 8.43 -3.39
CA ALA A 94 -18.83 7.90 -2.16
C ALA A 94 -17.30 7.92 -2.18
N ALA A 95 -16.69 8.05 -1.01
CA ALA A 95 -15.23 8.05 -0.90
C ALA A 95 -14.66 6.68 -1.31
N ASP A 96 -13.58 6.69 -2.09
CA ASP A 96 -12.90 5.45 -2.44
C ASP A 96 -12.04 4.97 -1.26
N VAL A 97 -12.63 4.17 -0.37
CA VAL A 97 -11.93 3.61 0.80
C VAL A 97 -10.67 2.84 0.37
N VAL A 98 -10.75 2.04 -0.70
CA VAL A 98 -9.59 1.29 -1.22
C VAL A 98 -8.51 2.28 -1.69
N GLY A 99 -8.91 3.31 -2.43
CA GLY A 99 -7.98 4.36 -2.88
C GLY A 99 -7.27 5.08 -1.73
N HIS A 100 -7.98 5.40 -0.64
CA HIS A 100 -7.39 6.02 0.55
C HIS A 100 -6.44 5.07 1.29
N VAL A 101 -6.84 3.81 1.50
CA VAL A 101 -6.00 2.77 2.12
C VAL A 101 -4.66 2.65 1.40
N LEU A 102 -4.66 2.53 0.07
CA LEU A 102 -3.41 2.38 -0.68
C LEU A 102 -2.53 3.62 -0.57
N ARG A 103 -3.12 4.83 -0.56
CA ARG A 103 -2.36 6.07 -0.38
C ARG A 103 -1.74 6.16 1.01
N PHE A 104 -2.48 5.81 2.06
CA PHE A 104 -1.93 5.79 3.42
C PHE A 104 -0.78 4.80 3.54
N LEU A 105 -0.93 3.60 2.96
CA LEU A 105 0.14 2.61 2.97
C LEU A 105 1.39 3.08 2.22
N ILE A 106 1.23 3.64 1.02
CA ILE A 106 2.35 4.20 0.25
C ILE A 106 3.04 5.32 1.03
N PHE A 107 2.28 6.20 1.66
CA PHE A 107 2.83 7.27 2.48
C PHE A 107 3.61 6.73 3.69
N ALA A 108 3.07 5.74 4.40
CA ALA A 108 3.75 5.12 5.52
C ALA A 108 5.05 4.41 5.11
N ILE A 109 5.06 3.71 3.98
CA ILE A 109 6.27 3.09 3.41
C ILE A 109 7.30 4.18 3.07
N ALA A 110 6.88 5.28 2.45
CA ALA A 110 7.77 6.37 2.09
C ALA A 110 8.34 7.12 3.30
N ASP A 111 7.53 7.34 4.34
CA ASP A 111 7.96 7.96 5.59
C ASP A 111 8.99 7.07 6.31
N GLU A 112 8.75 5.75 6.37
CA GLU A 112 9.70 4.76 6.88
C GLU A 112 11.04 4.82 6.12
N HIS A 113 10.99 5.07 4.81
CA HIS A 113 12.16 5.15 3.93
C HIS A 113 12.64 6.59 3.68
N SER A 114 12.21 7.58 4.45
CA SER A 114 12.46 9.00 4.15
C SER A 114 13.94 9.38 3.96
N GLU A 115 14.85 8.75 4.69
CA GLU A 115 16.31 8.94 4.54
C GLU A 115 16.94 8.16 3.38
N ARG A 116 16.19 7.22 2.80
CA ARG A 116 16.61 6.28 1.75
C ARG A 116 15.62 6.24 0.59
N LEU A 117 14.92 7.34 0.34
CA LEU A 117 13.91 7.43 -0.71
C LEU A 117 14.58 7.98 -1.97
N ASN A 118 14.46 7.27 -3.10
CA ASN A 118 14.95 7.79 -4.37
C ASN A 118 14.11 9.01 -4.77
N PRO A 119 14.72 10.12 -5.26
CA PRO A 119 13.98 11.32 -5.69
C PRO A 119 12.93 11.08 -6.78
N ASN A 120 13.07 9.99 -7.54
CA ASN A 120 12.15 9.59 -8.60
C ASN A 120 11.32 8.37 -8.21
N VAL A 121 11.11 8.13 -6.91
CA VAL A 121 10.36 6.96 -6.43
C VAL A 121 8.97 6.90 -7.06
N TRP A 122 8.63 5.73 -7.58
CA TRP A 122 7.38 5.45 -8.25
C TRP A 122 6.61 4.36 -7.51
N TYR A 123 5.28 4.43 -7.56
CA TYR A 123 4.44 3.31 -7.13
C TYR A 123 3.41 2.94 -8.20
N SER A 124 3.10 1.65 -8.24
CA SER A 124 2.01 1.11 -9.05
C SER A 124 1.15 0.15 -8.23
N THR A 125 -0.11 -0.02 -8.64
CA THR A 125 -1.02 -0.97 -8.00
C THR A 125 -1.57 -1.95 -9.02
N ARG A 126 -1.71 -3.20 -8.60
CA ARG A 126 -2.35 -4.28 -9.33
C ARG A 126 -3.50 -4.79 -8.49
N LEU A 127 -4.71 -4.47 -8.90
CA LEU A 127 -5.93 -4.84 -8.19
C LEU A 127 -6.45 -6.14 -8.79
N GLU A 128 -6.59 -7.17 -7.96
CA GLU A 128 -7.26 -8.41 -8.37
C GLU A 128 -8.77 -8.15 -8.54
N GLU A 129 -9.40 -8.83 -9.51
CA GLU A 129 -10.87 -8.85 -9.59
C GLU A 129 -11.44 -9.26 -8.22
N PRO A 130 -12.51 -8.62 -7.73
CA PRO A 130 -13.41 -7.70 -8.44
C PRO A 130 -13.07 -6.21 -8.31
N LEU A 131 -11.88 -5.83 -7.80
CA LEU A 131 -11.52 -4.42 -7.54
C LEU A 131 -11.26 -3.65 -8.85
N ALA A 132 -12.31 -3.27 -9.55
CA ALA A 132 -12.24 -2.60 -10.85
C ALA A 132 -12.23 -1.07 -10.73
N SER A 133 -11.98 -0.40 -11.87
CA SER A 133 -12.22 1.04 -12.07
C SER A 133 -11.36 2.01 -11.24
N ARG A 134 -10.15 1.60 -10.83
CA ARG A 134 -9.22 2.43 -10.03
C ARG A 134 -7.84 2.62 -10.68
N ASN A 135 -7.83 2.87 -11.99
CA ASN A 135 -6.61 3.05 -12.80
C ASN A 135 -5.76 4.28 -12.40
N TYR A 136 -6.24 5.10 -11.47
CA TYR A 136 -5.58 6.28 -10.97
C TYR A 136 -4.64 6.00 -9.78
N LEU A 137 -4.59 4.76 -9.28
CA LEU A 137 -3.78 4.35 -8.11
C LEU A 137 -2.35 3.97 -8.52
N GLN A 138 -1.69 4.85 -9.26
CA GLN A 138 -0.30 4.75 -9.66
C GLN A 138 0.28 6.15 -9.84
N GLY A 139 1.57 6.34 -9.58
CA GLY A 139 2.18 7.65 -9.68
C GLY A 139 3.51 7.79 -8.95
N SER A 140 4.02 9.03 -8.89
CA SER A 140 5.15 9.34 -8.03
C SER A 140 4.69 9.43 -6.58
N VAL A 141 5.46 8.86 -5.66
CA VAL A 141 5.13 8.89 -4.22
C VAL A 141 5.11 10.32 -3.66
N HIS A 142 5.94 11.21 -4.22
CA HIS A 142 5.95 12.63 -3.85
C HIS A 142 4.67 13.38 -4.22
N THR A 143 3.88 12.85 -5.16
CA THR A 143 2.61 13.45 -5.61
C THR A 143 1.38 12.80 -4.99
N SER A 144 1.56 11.71 -4.24
CA SER A 144 0.49 10.95 -3.62
C SER A 144 0.20 11.33 -2.17
N GLU A 145 0.69 12.49 -1.71
CA GLU A 145 0.26 13.05 -0.43
C GLU A 145 -1.27 13.04 -0.36
N PRO A 146 -1.88 12.48 0.72
CA PRO A 146 -3.30 12.60 0.93
C PRO A 146 -3.64 14.10 0.89
N ARG A 147 -4.43 14.53 -0.09
CA ARG A 147 -4.95 15.90 -0.15
C ARG A 147 -6.05 16.04 0.90
N ASP A 148 -5.63 16.05 2.16
CA ASP A 148 -6.17 16.78 3.29
C ASP A 148 -5.39 16.36 4.55
N GLY A 149 -4.53 17.26 5.03
CA GLY A 149 -4.44 17.60 6.45
C GLY A 149 -3.98 16.58 7.50
N LEU A 150 -3.58 15.35 7.20
CA LEU A 150 -3.13 14.38 8.23
C LEU A 150 -1.66 14.03 8.05
N LYS A 151 -0.82 14.70 8.84
CA LYS A 151 0.48 14.14 9.20
C LYS A 151 0.21 12.92 10.08
N PRO A 152 0.88 11.77 9.86
CA PRO A 152 0.81 10.67 10.81
C PRO A 152 1.26 11.21 12.17
N SER A 153 0.38 11.07 13.16
CA SER A 153 0.71 11.46 14.53
C SER A 153 1.81 10.53 15.03
N LYS A 154 2.90 11.14 15.52
CA LYS A 154 3.99 10.46 16.23
C LYS A 154 3.53 9.78 17.51
#